data_AF-A0A7V5PXI8-F1
#
_entry.id   AF-A0A7V5PXI8-F1
#
_cell.length_a   1.000
_cell.length_b   1.000
_cell.length_c   1.000
_cell.angle_alpha   90.00
_cell.angle_beta   90.00
_cell.angle_gamma   90.00
#
_symmetry.space_group_name_H-M   'P 1'
#
loop_
_entity.id
_entity.type
_entity.pdbx_description
1 polymer ?
#
loop_
_entity_poly.entity_id
_entity_poly.type
_entity_poly.pdbx_seq_one_letter_code
_entity_poly.pdbx_strand_id
1 'polypeptide(L)'
;MDPHQTWTDMLDALRQKQWDEAKELADALYEWIHNGGFPPVTIGDESLGKNWHKAIASFACLAVANKVDDIRKRRERRQSATQGGD
;
A
#
# COMPACT_ATOMS: atom_id res chain seq x y z
N MET A 1 6.66 13.97 -6.18
CA MET A 1 6.73 12.91 -5.17
C MET A 1 8.04 12.16 -5.36
N ASP A 2 8.73 11.77 -4.29
CA ASP A 2 9.85 10.84 -4.38
C ASP A 2 9.30 9.41 -4.27
N PRO A 3 9.28 8.62 -5.36
CA PRO A 3 8.70 7.29 -5.33
C PRO A 3 9.43 6.33 -4.38
N HIS A 4 10.74 6.50 -4.18
CA HIS A 4 11.54 5.64 -3.29
C HIS A 4 11.24 5.92 -1.83
N GLN A 5 11.13 7.19 -1.45
CA GLN A 5 10.75 7.57 -0.11
C GLN A 5 9.32 7.12 0.18
N THR A 6 8.36 7.42 -0.70
CA THR A 6 6.96 7.00 -0.55
C THR A 6 6.81 5.48 -0.45
N TRP A 7 7.58 4.72 -1.22
CA TRP A 7 7.63 3.26 -1.11
C TRP A 7 8.10 2.79 0.28
N THR A 8 9.16 3.39 0.80
CA THR A 8 9.72 3.05 2.10
C THR A 8 8.73 3.40 3.21
N ASP A 9 8.16 4.60 3.18
CA ASP A 9 7.18 5.08 4.16
C ASP A 9 5.92 4.20 4.14
N MET A 10 5.44 3.78 2.97
CA MET A 10 4.30 2.87 2.83
C MET A 10 4.55 1.53 3.56
N LEU A 11 5.73 0.94 3.36
CA LEU A 11 6.10 -0.33 3.99
C LEU A 11 6.30 -0.17 5.51
N ASP A 12 6.90 0.93 5.95
CA ASP A 12 7.08 1.22 7.37
C ASP A 12 5.75 1.49 8.08
N ALA A 13 4.84 2.26 7.48
CA ALA A 13 3.49 2.48 7.99
C ALA A 13 2.73 1.15 8.11
N LEU A 14 2.84 0.27 7.10
CA LEU A 14 2.26 -1.07 7.13
C LEU A 14 2.82 -1.91 8.28
N ARG A 15 4.15 -1.87 8.49
CA ARG A 15 4.84 -2.57 9.59
C ARG A 15 4.41 -2.03 10.96
N GLN A 16 4.24 -0.73 11.08
CA GLN A 16 3.82 -0.02 12.29
C GLN A 16 2.31 -0.08 12.53
N LYS A 17 1.55 -0.72 11.63
CA LYS A 17 0.08 -0.83 11.70
C LYS A 17 -0.64 0.52 11.60
N GLN A 18 0.02 1.52 11.01
CA GLN A 18 -0.56 2.81 10.64
C GLN A 18 -1.36 2.62 9.34
N TRP A 19 -2.53 1.98 9.45
CA TRP A 19 -3.28 1.48 8.30
C TRP A 19 -3.73 2.57 7.33
N ASP A 20 -4.17 3.71 7.86
CA ASP A 20 -4.70 4.80 7.04
C ASP A 20 -3.58 5.44 6.21
N GLU A 21 -2.45 5.73 6.85
CA GLU A 21 -1.23 6.23 6.21
C GLU A 21 -0.65 5.24 5.19
N ALA A 22 -0.59 3.95 5.53
CA ALA A 22 -0.15 2.92 4.60
C ALA A 22 -1.00 2.87 3.33
N LYS A 23 -2.33 3.05 3.45
CA LYS A 23 -3.24 3.08 2.30
C LYS A 23 -3.09 4.37 1.51
N GLU A 24 -2.99 5.52 2.16
CA GLU A 24 -2.79 6.81 1.49
C GLU A 24 -1.51 6.81 0.65
N LEU A 25 -0.40 6.35 1.20
CA LEU A 25 0.87 6.24 0.50
C LEU A 25 0.82 5.22 -0.65
N ALA A 26 0.12 4.10 -0.45
CA ALA A 26 -0.09 3.10 -1.50
C ALA A 26 -0.92 3.66 -2.68
N ASP A 27 -2.02 4.33 -2.40
CA ASP A 27 -2.89 4.93 -3.41
C ASP A 27 -2.14 6.02 -4.20
N ALA A 28 -1.41 6.90 -3.49
CA ALA A 28 -0.61 7.96 -4.10
C ALA A 28 0.52 7.41 -4.99
N LEU A 29 1.24 6.38 -4.52
CA LEU A 29 2.31 5.76 -5.29
C LEU A 29 1.79 5.01 -6.51
N TYR A 30 0.66 4.31 -6.36
CA TYR A 30 0.00 3.62 -7.48
C TYR A 30 -0.41 4.59 -8.57
N GLU A 31 -1.08 5.69 -8.19
CA GLU A 31 -1.50 6.73 -9.12
C GLU A 31 -0.30 7.36 -9.85
N TRP A 32 0.76 7.69 -9.11
CA TRP A 32 2.00 8.21 -9.69
C TRP A 32 2.57 7.30 -10.78
N ILE A 33 2.68 5.99 -10.49
CA ILE A 33 3.20 4.99 -11.43
C ILE A 33 2.28 4.82 -12.65
N HIS A 34 0.96 4.87 -12.44
CA HIS A 34 -0.02 4.70 -13.50
C HIS A 34 -0.08 5.92 -14.44
N ASN A 35 0.13 7.12 -13.90
CA ASN A 35 0.22 8.38 -14.64
C ASN A 35 1.57 8.58 -15.37
N GLY A 36 2.41 7.54 -15.44
CA GLY A 36 3.69 7.58 -16.16
C GLY A 36 4.88 8.05 -15.33
N GLY A 37 4.71 8.21 -14.01
CA GLY A 37 5.81 8.47 -13.09
C GLY A 37 6.81 7.32 -13.01
N PHE A 38 8.04 7.66 -12.60
CA PHE A 38 9.10 6.66 -12.41
C PHE A 38 8.78 5.76 -11.20
N PRO A 39 8.97 4.44 -11.33
CA PRO A 39 8.75 3.51 -10.23
C PRO A 39 9.91 3.57 -9.22
N PRO A 40 9.68 3.22 -7.94
CA PRO A 40 10.77 3.01 -6.99
C PRO A 40 11.56 1.76 -7.34
N VAL A 41 12.81 1.67 -6.89
CA VAL A 41 13.54 0.41 -6.87
C VAL A 41 12.92 -0.50 -5.81
N THR A 42 12.46 -1.66 -6.27
CA THR A 42 11.81 -2.69 -5.47
C THR A 42 12.75 -3.86 -5.19
N ILE A 43 12.23 -4.97 -4.68
CA ILE A 43 12.99 -6.22 -4.57
C ILE A 43 13.64 -6.64 -5.90
N GLY A 44 14.84 -7.20 -5.79
CA GLY A 44 15.67 -7.61 -6.92
C GLY A 44 16.83 -6.64 -7.17
N ASP A 45 17.53 -6.87 -8.28
CA ASP A 45 18.64 -6.03 -8.74
C ASP A 45 18.11 -4.87 -9.59
N GLU A 46 18.74 -3.69 -9.53
CA GLU A 46 18.36 -2.52 -10.33
C GLU A 46 18.42 -2.78 -11.84
N SER A 47 19.27 -3.72 -12.27
CA SER A 47 19.41 -4.14 -13.67
C SER A 47 18.17 -4.85 -14.24
N LEU A 48 17.23 -5.27 -13.40
CA LEU A 48 15.94 -5.82 -13.85
C LEU A 48 15.08 -4.77 -14.58
N GLY A 49 15.41 -3.50 -14.40
CA GLY A 49 14.89 -2.40 -15.20
C GLY A 49 13.51 -1.90 -14.78
N LYS A 50 13.11 -0.75 -15.34
CA LYS A 50 11.93 0.01 -14.92
C LYS A 50 10.62 -0.78 -14.96
N ASN A 51 10.45 -1.70 -15.91
CA ASN A 51 9.19 -2.43 -16.06
C ASN A 51 9.00 -3.46 -14.94
N TRP A 52 10.08 -4.10 -14.50
CA TRP A 52 10.07 -4.99 -13.35
C TRP A 52 9.65 -4.23 -12.09
N HIS A 53 10.37 -3.14 -11.79
CA HIS A 53 10.11 -2.31 -10.62
C HIS A 53 8.70 -1.71 -10.64
N LYS A 54 8.22 -1.26 -11.80
CA LYS A 54 6.84 -0.80 -11.99
C LYS A 54 5.83 -1.89 -11.66
N ALA A 55 6.02 -3.12 -12.14
CA ALA A 55 5.10 -4.22 -11.89
C ALA A 55 5.03 -4.58 -10.40
N ILE A 56 6.19 -4.73 -9.75
CA ILE A 56 6.28 -5.06 -8.32
C ILE A 56 5.68 -3.93 -7.47
N ALA A 57 6.03 -2.68 -7.75
CA ALA A 57 5.53 -1.55 -6.99
C ALA A 57 4.00 -1.42 -7.12
N SER A 58 3.48 -1.55 -8.35
CA SER A 58 2.03 -1.49 -8.60
C SER A 58 1.28 -2.60 -7.85
N PHE A 59 1.79 -3.84 -7.91
CA PHE A 59 1.19 -4.96 -7.21
C PHE A 59 1.18 -4.75 -5.69
N ALA A 60 2.31 -4.30 -5.13
CA ALA A 60 2.42 -4.08 -3.69
C ALA A 60 1.49 -2.97 -3.21
N CYS A 61 1.34 -1.86 -3.95
CA CYS A 61 0.39 -0.81 -3.61
C CYS A 61 -1.05 -1.36 -3.52
N LEU A 62 -1.48 -2.13 -4.54
CA LEU A 62 -2.81 -2.76 -4.54
C LEU A 62 -2.98 -3.76 -3.38
N ALA A 63 -1.94 -4.54 -3.07
CA ALA A 63 -1.97 -5.50 -1.97
C ALA A 63 -2.10 -4.80 -0.60
N VAL A 64 -1.41 -3.66 -0.40
CA VAL A 64 -1.51 -2.85 0.81
C VAL A 64 -2.91 -2.28 0.97
N ALA A 65 -3.45 -1.64 -0.07
CA ALA A 65 -4.79 -1.06 -0.04
C ALA A 65 -5.86 -2.11 0.30
N ASN A 66 -5.84 -3.26 -0.39
CA ASN A 66 -6.76 -4.36 -0.13
C ASN A 66 -6.66 -4.90 1.30
N LYS A 67 -5.42 -5.05 1.82
CA LYS A 67 -5.20 -5.51 3.19
C LYS A 67 -5.77 -4.53 4.22
N VAL A 68 -5.60 -3.23 4.01
CA VAL A 68 -6.14 -2.19 4.91
C VAL A 68 -7.67 -2.22 4.89
N ASP A 69 -8.28 -2.30 3.71
CA ASP A 69 -9.75 -2.38 3.57
C ASP A 69 -10.32 -3.63 4.27
N ASP A 70 -9.64 -4.77 4.16
CA ASP A 70 -10.01 -5.99 4.87
C ASP A 70 -9.92 -5.84 6.40
N ILE A 71 -8.89 -5.14 6.90
CA ILE A 71 -8.74 -4.86 8.33
C ILE A 71 -9.89 -3.96 8.81
N ARG A 72 -10.25 -2.92 8.05
CA ARG A 72 -11.37 -2.02 8.36
C ARG A 72 -12.70 -2.77 8.41
N LYS A 73 -13.03 -3.56 7.36
CA LYS A 73 -14.23 -4.41 7.32
C LYS A 73 -14.30 -5.41 8.48
N ARG A 74 -13.17 -5.93 8.95
CA ARG A 74 -13.12 -6.83 10.13
C ARG A 74 -13.39 -6.07 11.44
N ARG A 75 -12.94 -4.82 11.56
CA ARG A 75 -13.19 -3.98 12.75
C ARG A 75 -14.66 -3.59 12.84
N GLU A 76 -15.27 -3.16 11.73
CA GLU A 76 -16.70 -2.80 11.67
C GLU A 76 -17.59 -3.98 12.09
N ARG A 77 -17.36 -5.16 11.50
CA ARG A 77 -18.11 -6.38 11.85
C ARG A 77 -18.02 -6.75 13.34
N ARG A 78 -16.86 -6.51 13.97
CA ARG A 78 -16.68 -6.74 15.41
C ARG A 78 -17.46 -5.73 16.25
N GLN A 79 -17.47 -4.46 15.85
CA GLN A 79 -18.22 -3.42 16.57
C GLN A 79 -19.73 -3.66 16.50
N SER A 80 -20.26 -4.03 15.33
CA SER A 80 -21.69 -4.34 15.17
C SER A 80 -22.13 -5.58 15.96
N ALA A 81 -21.24 -6.59 16.10
CA ALA A 81 -21.54 -7.79 16.89
C ALA A 81 -21.62 -7.51 18.41
N THR A 82 -20.85 -6.55 18.91
CA THR A 82 -20.87 -6.15 20.33
C THR A 82 -22.09 -5.29 20.67
N GLN A 83 -22.69 -4.58 19.70
CA GLN A 83 -23.79 -3.64 19.92
C GLN A 83 -25.20 -4.27 19.79
N GLY A 84 -25.30 -5.52 19.28
CA GLY A 84 -26.58 -6.22 19.06
C GLY A 84 -26.93 -7.26 20.13
N GLY A 85 -26.24 -7.26 21.27
CA GLY A 85 -26.46 -8.19 22.38
C GLY A 85 -26.88 -7.46 23.65
N ASP A 86 -28.04 -6.79 23.61
CA ASP A 86 -28.79 -6.29 24.77
C ASP A 86 -30.28 -6.66 24.58
#